data_AF-A0A1Q2YVM9-F1
#
_entry.id   AF-A0A1Q2YVM9-F1
#
_cell.length_a   1.000
_cell.length_b   1.000
_cell.length_c   1.000
_cell.angle_alpha   90.00
_cell.angle_beta   90.00
_cell.angle_gamma   90.00
#
_symmetry.space_group_name_H-M   'P 1'
#
loop_
_entity.id
_entity.type
_entity.pdbx_description
1 polymer ?
#
loop_
_entity_poly.entity_id
_entity_poly.type
_entity_poly.pdbx_seq_one_letter_code
_entity_poly.pdbx_strand_id
1 'polypeptide(L)'
;MRRCDQETGNVTETRPGASVGLALLQRAALGGAQALGQPMGRLAPGCRADLLVLDTEHPALIGREGDALLDAWVFSGNTTPVRDVMAGGRWVVRDGMHHRQAGIARRFARVMRRIRDLA
;
A
#
# COMPACT_ATOMS: atom_id res chain seq x y z
N MET A 1 35.06 21.09 15.89
CA MET A 1 34.70 19.72 15.44
C MET A 1 33.44 19.29 16.18
N ARG A 2 32.26 19.63 15.67
CA ARG A 2 30.97 19.21 16.27
C ARG A 2 30.56 17.91 15.59
N ARG A 3 30.36 16.83 16.36
CA ARG A 3 29.83 15.57 15.82
C ARG A 3 28.43 15.82 15.27
N CYS A 4 28.25 15.46 14.01
CA CYS A 4 26.95 15.40 13.35
C CYS A 4 26.41 14.00 13.59
N ASP A 5 25.85 13.76 14.78
CA ASP A 5 25.05 12.56 15.04
C ASP A 5 23.62 12.86 14.56
N GLN A 6 23.45 13.06 13.25
CA GLN A 6 22.12 13.12 12.64
C GLN A 6 21.79 11.71 12.13
N GLU A 7 21.14 10.95 13.00
CA GLU A 7 20.42 9.74 12.60
C GLU A 7 19.23 10.20 11.74
N THR A 8 19.33 9.94 10.43
CA THR A 8 18.28 10.18 9.44
C THR A 8 17.10 9.23 9.65
N GLY A 9 16.34 9.44 10.71
CA GLY A 9 15.08 8.75 10.99
C GLY A 9 13.90 9.38 10.22
N ASN A 10 12.94 8.56 9.82
CA ASN A 10 11.69 9.01 9.21
C ASN A 10 10.95 9.98 10.16
N VAL A 11 10.86 11.27 9.81
CA VAL A 11 10.39 12.40 10.66
C VAL A 11 8.87 12.39 10.94
N THR A 12 8.16 11.31 10.58
CA THR A 12 6.70 11.29 10.64
C THR A 12 6.17 11.10 12.06
N GLU A 13 6.95 10.45 12.93
CA GLU A 13 6.57 10.12 14.30
C GLU A 13 7.79 10.25 15.23
N THR A 14 7.67 11.04 16.29
CA THR A 14 8.77 11.43 17.19
C THR A 14 8.71 10.74 18.54
N ARG A 15 7.67 9.95 18.83
CA ARG A 15 7.59 9.18 20.08
C ARG A 15 8.42 7.90 19.98
N PRO A 16 9.33 7.63 20.94
CA PRO A 16 10.03 6.36 21.02
C PRO A 16 9.06 5.18 21.05
N GLY A 17 9.26 4.19 20.17
CA GLY A 17 8.45 2.97 20.09
C GLY A 17 7.15 3.09 19.29
N ALA A 18 6.85 4.26 18.70
CA ALA A 18 5.69 4.39 17.83
C ALA A 18 5.98 3.93 16.39
N SER A 19 5.01 3.30 15.75
CA SER A 19 5.16 2.78 14.39
C SER A 19 5.08 3.88 13.35
N VAL A 20 6.17 4.03 12.61
CA VAL A 20 6.27 4.99 11.50
C VAL A 20 5.41 4.52 10.31
N GLY A 21 5.42 3.22 10.02
CA GLY A 21 4.65 2.62 8.93
C GLY A 21 3.14 2.81 9.13
N LEU A 22 2.64 2.56 10.33
CA LEU A 22 1.24 2.83 10.69
C LEU A 22 0.91 4.31 10.48
N ALA A 23 1.74 5.22 11.02
CA ALA A 23 1.51 6.66 10.91
C ALA A 23 1.46 7.12 9.44
N LEU A 24 2.37 6.62 8.59
CA LEU A 24 2.38 6.91 7.16
C LEU A 24 1.11 6.41 6.46
N LEU A 25 0.71 5.15 6.72
CA LEU A 25 -0.49 4.56 6.13
C LEU A 25 -1.76 5.33 6.53
N GLN A 26 -1.91 5.66 7.82
CA GLN A 26 -3.06 6.41 8.31
C GLN A 26 -3.13 7.82 7.70
N ARG A 27 -2.00 8.53 7.63
CA ARG A 27 -1.95 9.88 7.03
C ARG A 27 -2.25 9.84 5.54
N ALA A 28 -1.72 8.85 4.82
CA ALA A 28 -2.01 8.67 3.40
C ALA A 28 -3.49 8.35 3.14
N ALA A 29 -4.09 7.47 3.95
CA ALA A 29 -5.50 7.09 3.83
C ALA A 29 -6.44 8.28 4.10
N LEU A 30 -6.21 9.03 5.19
CA LEU A 30 -7.02 10.19 5.56
C LEU A 30 -6.81 11.36 4.59
N GLY A 31 -5.55 11.67 4.25
CA GLY A 31 -5.23 12.74 3.30
C GLY A 31 -5.77 12.45 1.89
N GLY A 32 -5.71 11.19 1.45
CA GLY A 32 -6.31 10.76 0.19
C GLY A 32 -7.83 10.88 0.18
N ALA A 33 -8.50 10.48 1.27
CA ALA A 33 -9.95 10.64 1.42
C ALA A 33 -10.37 12.12 1.36
N GLN A 34 -9.62 13.00 2.05
CA GLN A 34 -9.83 14.45 1.99
C GLN A 34 -9.66 14.99 0.57
N ALA A 35 -8.56 14.64 -0.10
CA ALA A 35 -8.26 15.14 -1.44
C ALA A 35 -9.29 14.69 -2.50
N LEU A 36 -9.80 13.46 -2.37
CA LEU A 36 -10.79 12.91 -3.30
C LEU A 36 -12.23 13.30 -2.95
N GLY A 37 -12.49 13.85 -1.76
CA GLY A 37 -13.84 14.15 -1.28
C GLY A 37 -14.74 12.92 -1.19
N GLN A 38 -14.15 11.75 -0.96
CA GLN A 38 -14.86 10.46 -0.89
C GLN A 38 -14.92 9.98 0.56
N PRO A 39 -16.00 9.30 0.98
CA PRO A 39 -16.12 8.74 2.32
C PRO A 39 -15.27 7.47 2.45
N MET A 40 -13.94 7.57 2.33
CA MET A 40 -13.00 6.44 2.35
C MET A 40 -11.87 6.68 3.37
N GLY A 41 -10.86 5.80 3.38
CA GLY A 41 -9.65 5.95 4.20
C GLY A 41 -9.82 5.53 5.67
N ARG A 42 -10.97 4.96 6.05
CA ARG A 42 -11.25 4.39 7.37
C ARG A 42 -12.16 3.18 7.26
N LEU A 43 -11.98 2.20 8.15
CA LEU A 43 -12.91 1.09 8.33
C LEU A 43 -13.95 1.47 9.39
N ALA A 44 -15.03 2.12 8.95
CA ALA A 44 -16.10 2.57 9.83
C ALA A 44 -17.46 2.55 9.08
N PRO A 45 -18.58 2.38 9.79
CA PRO A 45 -19.91 2.54 9.20
C PRO A 45 -20.05 3.89 8.49
N GLY A 46 -20.69 3.89 7.31
CA GLY A 46 -20.82 5.08 6.47
C GLY A 46 -19.62 5.39 5.58
N CYS A 47 -18.48 4.72 5.78
CA CYS A 47 -17.37 4.74 4.82
C CYS A 47 -17.54 3.66 3.74
N ARG A 48 -16.99 3.94 2.55
CA ARG A 48 -16.86 3.01 1.44
C ARG A 48 -15.99 1.83 1.88
N ALA A 49 -16.41 0.61 1.52
CA ALA A 49 -15.67 -0.61 1.82
C ALA A 49 -14.46 -0.75 0.87
N ASP A 50 -13.40 -0.02 1.19
CA ASP A 50 -12.09 -0.04 0.55
C ASP A 50 -11.06 -0.62 1.52
N LEU A 51 -10.57 -1.83 1.25
CA LEU A 51 -9.64 -2.54 2.13
C LEU A 51 -8.73 -3.47 1.35
N LEU A 52 -7.65 -3.90 2.00
CA LEU A 52 -6.74 -4.91 1.49
C LEU A 52 -6.44 -5.94 2.58
N VAL A 53 -6.00 -7.11 2.16
CA VAL A 53 -5.59 -8.22 3.02
C VAL A 53 -4.12 -8.49 2.76
N LEU A 54 -3.32 -8.53 3.83
CA LEU A 54 -1.91 -8.89 3.77
C LEU A 54 -1.75 -10.41 3.94
N ASP A 55 -0.81 -10.99 3.20
CA ASP A 55 -0.39 -12.38 3.36
C ASP A 55 0.61 -12.49 4.51
N THR A 56 0.19 -13.01 5.66
CA THR A 56 1.02 -13.18 6.85
C THR A 56 2.13 -14.23 6.65
N GLU A 57 1.98 -15.12 5.67
CA GLU A 57 2.99 -16.14 5.33
C GLU A 57 4.04 -15.60 4.35
N HIS A 58 3.88 -14.37 3.87
CA HIS A 58 4.88 -13.73 3.02
C HIS A 58 6.21 -13.60 3.78
N PRO A 59 7.39 -13.92 3.21
CA PRO A 59 8.66 -13.93 3.92
C PRO A 59 9.02 -12.64 4.66
N ALA A 60 8.53 -11.50 4.18
CA ALA A 60 8.73 -10.21 4.83
C ALA A 60 7.88 -9.99 6.11
N LEU A 61 6.77 -10.74 6.27
CA LEU A 61 5.80 -10.57 7.35
C LEU A 61 5.82 -11.72 8.38
N ILE A 62 6.47 -12.84 8.08
CA ILE A 62 6.58 -13.99 9.01
C ILE A 62 7.09 -13.52 10.38
N GLY A 63 6.33 -13.85 11.43
CA GLY A 63 6.66 -13.53 12.82
C GLY A 63 6.49 -12.05 13.20
N ARG A 64 5.86 -11.23 12.35
CA ARG A 64 5.52 -9.83 12.64
C ARG A 64 4.04 -9.74 13.02
N GLU A 65 3.75 -8.92 14.03
CA GLU A 65 2.39 -8.71 14.53
C GLU A 65 2.12 -7.24 14.81
N GLY A 66 0.84 -6.86 14.91
CA GLY A 66 0.41 -5.50 15.22
C GLY A 66 1.07 -4.46 14.31
N ASP A 67 1.57 -3.38 14.91
CA ASP A 67 2.17 -2.29 14.16
C ASP A 67 3.50 -2.67 13.48
N ALA A 68 4.24 -3.64 14.04
CA ALA A 68 5.48 -4.14 13.44
C ALA A 68 5.23 -4.85 12.11
N LEU A 69 4.03 -5.41 11.90
CA LEU A 69 3.60 -5.96 10.62
C LEU A 69 3.43 -4.84 9.56
N LEU A 70 2.90 -3.69 9.97
CA LEU A 70 2.74 -2.53 9.09
C LEU A 70 4.07 -1.86 8.77
N ASP A 71 4.97 -1.75 9.76
CA ASP A 71 6.34 -1.30 9.54
C ASP A 71 7.07 -2.21 8.55
N ALA A 72 6.98 -3.54 8.75
CA ALA A 72 7.57 -4.50 7.84
C ALA A 72 7.02 -4.30 6.41
N TRP A 73 5.69 -4.25 6.24
CA TRP A 73 5.09 -4.03 4.93
C TRP A 73 5.55 -2.74 4.24
N VAL A 74 5.59 -1.61 4.97
CA VAL A 74 5.96 -0.32 4.40
C VAL A 74 7.45 -0.26 4.01
N PHE A 75 8.32 -0.97 4.73
CA PHE A 75 9.78 -0.85 4.55
C PHE A 75 10.46 -2.07 3.89
N SER A 76 9.77 -3.19 3.66
CA SER A 76 10.33 -4.39 3.01
C SER A 76 10.09 -4.40 1.48
N GLY A 77 10.90 -3.65 0.72
CA GLY A 77 10.63 -3.28 -0.67
C GLY A 77 10.77 -4.34 -1.79
N ASN A 78 10.84 -5.65 -1.50
CA ASN A 78 11.13 -6.64 -2.55
C ASN A 78 9.89 -7.06 -3.36
N THR A 79 8.81 -7.43 -2.69
CA THR A 79 7.58 -7.93 -3.30
C THR A 79 6.40 -7.52 -2.44
N THR A 80 5.25 -7.27 -3.07
CA THR A 80 4.05 -6.85 -2.34
C THR A 80 3.47 -8.03 -1.54
N PRO A 81 3.30 -7.90 -0.21
CA PRO A 81 2.59 -8.89 0.59
C PRO A 81 1.06 -8.75 0.49
N VAL A 82 0.53 -7.91 -0.41
CA VAL A 82 -0.92 -7.74 -0.57
C VAL A 82 -1.52 -8.92 -1.33
N ARG A 83 -2.40 -9.67 -0.66
CA ARG A 83 -3.10 -10.84 -1.22
C ARG A 83 -4.42 -10.47 -1.88
N ASP A 84 -5.30 -9.78 -1.16
CA ASP A 84 -6.63 -9.45 -1.66
C ASP A 84 -6.89 -7.94 -1.57
N VAL A 85 -7.70 -7.42 -2.49
CA VAL A 85 -8.10 -6.01 -2.49
C VAL A 85 -9.59 -5.91 -2.79
N MET A 86 -10.29 -5.17 -1.93
CA MET A 86 -11.68 -4.76 -2.10
C MET A 86 -11.74 -3.26 -2.37
N ALA A 87 -12.49 -2.87 -3.41
CA ALA A 87 -12.76 -1.48 -3.73
C ALA A 87 -14.28 -1.28 -3.90
N GLY A 88 -14.87 -0.40 -3.08
CA GLY A 88 -16.30 -0.09 -3.09
C GLY A 88 -17.18 -1.29 -2.79
N GLY A 89 -16.75 -2.16 -1.87
CA GLY A 89 -17.47 -3.39 -1.54
C GLY A 89 -17.29 -4.53 -2.55
N ARG A 90 -16.43 -4.36 -3.55
CA ARG A 90 -16.19 -5.36 -4.60
C ARG A 90 -14.77 -5.88 -4.53
N TRP A 91 -14.61 -7.19 -4.43
CA TRP A 91 -13.29 -7.84 -4.58
C TRP A 91 -12.79 -7.66 -6.01
N VAL A 92 -11.70 -6.92 -6.16
CA VAL A 92 -11.06 -6.63 -7.46
C VAL A 92 -9.77 -7.43 -7.65
N VAL A 93 -9.09 -7.77 -6.55
CA VAL A 93 -7.94 -8.66 -6.50
C VAL A 93 -8.24 -9.80 -5.52
N ARG A 94 -7.99 -11.03 -5.95
CA ARG A 94 -8.03 -12.23 -5.12
C ARG A 94 -6.77 -13.04 -5.35
N ASP A 95 -6.14 -13.52 -4.28
CA ASP A 95 -4.92 -14.35 -4.34
C ASP A 95 -3.81 -13.71 -5.21
N GLY A 96 -3.60 -12.41 -5.04
CA GLY A 96 -2.59 -11.62 -5.76
C GLY A 96 -2.96 -11.30 -7.22
N MET A 97 -4.13 -11.72 -7.70
CA MET A 97 -4.51 -11.60 -9.11
C MET A 97 -5.75 -10.74 -9.33
N HIS A 98 -5.62 -9.74 -10.21
CA HIS A 98 -6.77 -8.99 -10.70
C HIS A 98 -7.50 -9.78 -11.80
N HIS A 99 -8.82 -9.94 -11.70
CA HIS A 99 -9.61 -10.79 -12.60
C HIS A 99 -9.49 -10.42 -14.12
N ARG A 100 -9.13 -9.18 -14.44
CA ARG A 100 -8.88 -8.70 -15.83
C ARG A 100 -7.42 -8.54 -16.22
N GLN A 101 -6.46 -8.92 -15.36
CA GLN A 101 -5.03 -8.63 -15.52
C GLN A 101 -4.49 -9.04 -16.89
N ALA A 102 -4.74 -10.28 -17.33
CA ALA A 102 -4.24 -10.78 -18.61
C ALA A 102 -4.81 -10.02 -19.83
N GLY A 103 -6.06 -9.57 -19.77
CA GLY A 103 -6.67 -8.77 -20.82
C GLY A 103 -6.10 -7.36 -20.89
N ILE A 104 -5.93 -6.72 -19.72
CA ILE A 104 -5.34 -5.39 -19.58
C ILE A 104 -3.90 -5.39 -20.10
N ALA A 105 -3.09 -6.35 -19.67
CA ALA A 105 -1.69 -6.48 -20.08
C ALA A 105 -1.54 -6.62 -21.62
N ARG A 106 -2.36 -7.47 -22.25
CA ARG A 106 -2.35 -7.65 -23.71
C ARG A 106 -2.71 -6.35 -24.45
N ARG A 107 -3.74 -5.64 -23.99
CA ARG A 107 -4.17 -4.35 -24.59
C ARG A 107 -3.09 -3.28 -24.42
N PHE A 108 -2.51 -3.17 -23.22
CA PHE A 108 -1.41 -2.25 -22.95
C PHE A 108 -0.23 -2.51 -23.88
N ALA A 109 0.24 -3.76 -23.97
CA ALA A 109 1.38 -4.12 -24.82
C ALA A 109 1.13 -3.83 -26.31
N ARG A 110 -0.11 -4.05 -26.79
CA ARG A 110 -0.50 -3.70 -28.17
C ARG A 110 -0.38 -2.19 -28.43
N VAL A 111 -0.89 -1.37 -27.52
CA VAL A 111 -0.84 0.09 -27.65
C VAL A 111 0.59 0.59 -27.59
N MET A 112 1.41 0.08 -26.66
CA MET A 112 2.81 0.49 -26.55
C MET A 112 3.66 0.16 -27.78
N ARG A 113 3.41 -1.00 -28.44
CA ARG A 113 4.06 -1.31 -29.73
C ARG A 113 3.63 -0.33 -30.81
N ARG A 114 2.32 -0.07 -30.94
CA ARG A 114 1.81 0.90 -31.91
C ARG A 114 2.41 2.30 -31.71
N ILE A 115 2.53 2.77 -30.47
CA ILE A 115 3.13 4.09 -30.18
C ILE A 115 4.61 4.13 -30.59
N ARG A 116 5.35 3.05 -30.32
CA ARG A 116 6.76 2.94 -30.73
C ARG A 116 6.94 2.98 -32.25
N ASP A 117 6.06 2.30 -32.99
CA ASP A 117 6.14 2.21 -34.45
C ASP A 117 5.67 3.50 -35.16
N LEU A 118 5.16 4.49 -34.41
CA LEU A 118 4.76 5.82 -34.91
C LEU A 118 5.85 6.89 -34.70
N ALA A 119 6.94 6.57 -33.99
CA ALA A 119 8.08 7.44 -33.73
C ALA A 119 9.25 7.08 -34.66
#